data_AF-A0A0G0L0Q5-F1
#
_entry.id   AF-A0A0G0L0Q5-F1
#
_cell.length_a   1.000
_cell.length_b   1.000
_cell.length_c   1.000
_cell.angle_alpha   90.00
_cell.angle_beta   90.00
_cell.angle_gamma   90.00
#
_symmetry.space_group_name_H-M   'P 1'
#
loop_
_entity.id
_entity.type
_entity.pdbx_description
1 polymer ?
#
loop_
_entity_poly.entity_id
_entity_poly.type
_entity_poly.pdbx_seq_one_letter_code
_entity_poly.pdbx_strand_id
1 'polypeptide(L)'
;MKGSDRNKKCPCGSDKKWKDCCPDFNVENMEKNVGGKISVPKEVIDYFNGIKNEEKFLKKIGIHHDYKGSITRIRDGYIVPLENSIFEIKTEEALNFYEIIGIIATETLGNDWIEEEGKKDAKDRSEIYQIISILGATDTFSKVISYTGKKINSPSIPNSGFSKNFLTLAFDIFCLRRHALLPEKLAERLKHFDQYQGARYEIAVAAIFCRLGYNIEWIDDDKTKQKHPEFIATKDGKSVYVEAKSRHIDGVHNRPGVFNELKAFKSTGWGSLIFKALQKEVPKGIPYFVFIDMNAINDGNMPPGWLEDVRKTLAKQHLKQYSGKKAPFTAIMFTNYSYHYQGLNNAEMGVCFAYENDETGRPYSSINEKINIMDAVKHYGFIPDYSIPGPRTMIHVSSEHAVINNIPNFY
;
A
#
# COMPACT_ATOMS: atom_id res chain seq x y z
N MET A 1 -49.46 -37.70 21.67
CA MET A 1 -49.13 -38.57 22.84
C MET A 1 -49.09 -37.72 24.10
N LYS A 2 -49.67 -38.23 25.18
CA LYS A 2 -49.68 -37.67 26.54
C LYS A 2 -48.26 -37.70 27.15
N GLY A 3 -47.96 -36.75 28.04
CA GLY A 3 -46.93 -36.93 29.08
C GLY A 3 -45.61 -36.19 28.83
N SER A 4 -45.38 -35.18 29.65
CA SER A 4 -44.28 -34.21 29.65
C SER A 4 -42.86 -34.78 29.55
N ASP A 5 -42.13 -34.36 28.53
CA ASP A 5 -40.67 -34.50 28.43
C ASP A 5 -39.89 -33.41 29.21
N ARG A 6 -40.62 -32.61 30.01
CA ARG A 6 -40.13 -31.43 30.75
C ARG A 6 -39.06 -31.76 31.80
N ASN A 7 -38.93 -33.03 32.21
CA ASN A 7 -37.95 -33.49 33.19
C ASN A 7 -36.68 -34.11 32.57
N LYS A 8 -36.57 -34.23 31.24
CA LYS A 8 -35.31 -34.67 30.58
C LYS A 8 -34.26 -33.56 30.54
N LYS A 9 -32.99 -33.94 30.31
CA LYS A 9 -31.89 -33.00 30.11
C LYS A 9 -32.16 -32.09 28.92
N CYS A 10 -31.78 -30.82 29.04
CA CYS A 10 -31.98 -29.82 28.00
C CYS A 10 -31.07 -30.10 26.78
N PRO A 11 -31.60 -30.15 25.54
CA PRO A 11 -30.84 -30.37 24.31
C PRO A 11 -29.92 -29.20 23.93
N CYS A 12 -29.95 -28.06 24.64
CA CYS A 12 -28.95 -27.00 24.47
C CYS A 12 -27.55 -27.39 25.00
N GLY A 13 -27.41 -28.59 25.59
CA GLY A 13 -26.15 -29.10 26.14
C GLY A 13 -25.94 -28.77 27.62
N SER A 14 -26.89 -28.11 28.28
CA SER A 14 -26.83 -27.91 29.73
C SER A 14 -27.17 -29.21 30.49
N ASP A 15 -26.54 -29.44 31.64
CA ASP A 15 -26.89 -30.57 32.53
C ASP A 15 -28.19 -30.38 33.33
N LYS A 16 -28.91 -29.28 33.12
CA LYS A 16 -30.19 -28.98 33.78
C LYS A 16 -31.37 -29.65 33.07
N LYS A 17 -32.47 -29.87 33.81
CA LYS A 17 -33.74 -30.35 33.25
C LYS A 17 -34.36 -29.26 32.38
N TRP A 18 -35.02 -29.63 31.29
CA TRP A 18 -35.60 -28.71 30.30
C TRP A 18 -36.42 -27.58 30.92
N LYS A 19 -37.34 -27.91 31.84
CA LYS A 19 -38.20 -26.94 32.53
C LYS A 19 -37.44 -25.90 33.37
N ASP A 20 -36.22 -26.20 33.77
CA ASP A 20 -35.38 -25.35 34.63
C ASP A 20 -34.30 -24.61 33.83
N CYS A 21 -34.22 -24.83 32.51
CA CYS A 21 -33.22 -24.22 31.62
C CYS A 21 -33.86 -23.37 30.51
N CYS A 22 -34.83 -23.93 29.77
CA CYS A 22 -35.48 -23.26 28.64
C CYS A 22 -37.01 -23.39 28.73
N PRO A 23 -37.65 -22.91 29.81
CA PRO A 23 -39.07 -23.15 30.08
C PRO A 23 -40.02 -22.57 29.03
N ASP A 24 -39.63 -21.47 28.37
CA ASP A 24 -40.44 -20.75 27.37
C ASP A 24 -40.20 -21.23 25.92
N PHE A 25 -39.38 -22.27 25.74
CA PHE A 25 -39.13 -22.84 24.42
C PHE A 25 -40.29 -23.79 24.05
N ASN A 26 -41.22 -23.30 23.24
CA ASN A 26 -42.39 -24.09 22.82
C ASN A 26 -41.99 -25.12 21.75
N VAL A 27 -42.07 -26.41 22.09
CA VAL A 27 -41.62 -27.54 21.24
C VAL A 27 -42.44 -27.64 19.95
N GLU A 28 -43.68 -27.14 19.93
CA GLU A 28 -44.51 -27.09 18.71
C GLU A 28 -43.91 -26.17 17.62
N ASN A 29 -43.11 -25.17 18.00
CA ASN A 29 -42.39 -24.32 17.04
C ASN A 29 -41.07 -24.93 16.55
N MET A 30 -40.59 -26.02 17.17
CA MET A 30 -39.44 -26.77 16.67
C MET A 30 -39.84 -27.77 15.60
N GLU A 31 -40.97 -28.47 15.67
CA GLU A 31 -41.32 -29.42 14.60
C GLU A 31 -41.61 -28.74 13.25
N LYS A 32 -41.99 -27.45 13.25
CA LYS A 32 -42.05 -26.63 12.02
C LYS A 32 -40.69 -26.06 11.57
N ASN A 33 -39.69 -25.98 12.46
CA ASN A 33 -38.39 -25.35 12.18
C ASN A 33 -37.18 -26.30 12.26
N VAL A 34 -37.36 -27.58 12.58
CA VAL A 34 -36.30 -28.61 12.67
C VAL A 34 -36.25 -29.47 11.40
N GLY A 35 -37.19 -29.28 10.48
CA GLY A 35 -37.09 -29.73 9.07
C GLY A 35 -36.71 -28.61 8.08
N GLY A 36 -36.71 -27.35 8.51
CA GLY A 36 -36.29 -26.21 7.70
C GLY A 36 -34.82 -25.91 7.96
N LYS A 37 -33.95 -26.14 6.97
CA LYS A 37 -32.60 -25.55 6.99
C LYS A 37 -32.76 -24.07 7.34
N ILE A 38 -32.10 -23.60 8.41
CA ILE A 38 -31.85 -22.16 8.57
C ILE A 38 -31.02 -21.77 7.36
N SER A 39 -31.67 -21.34 6.28
CA SER A 39 -30.98 -20.92 5.07
C SER A 39 -30.46 -19.53 5.35
N VAL A 40 -29.13 -19.40 5.48
CA VAL A 40 -28.49 -18.09 5.50
C VAL A 40 -29.01 -17.30 4.29
N PRO A 41 -29.57 -16.08 4.47
CA PRO A 41 -30.07 -15.30 3.36
C PRO A 41 -29.00 -15.15 2.27
N LYS A 42 -29.43 -15.21 1.01
CA LYS A 42 -28.51 -15.18 -0.14
C LYS A 42 -27.63 -13.93 -0.09
N GLU A 43 -28.18 -12.81 0.35
CA GLU A 43 -27.51 -11.52 0.51
C GLU A 43 -26.33 -11.61 1.48
N VAL A 44 -26.47 -12.38 2.57
CA VAL A 44 -25.39 -12.59 3.55
C VAL A 44 -24.29 -13.46 2.96
N ILE A 45 -24.65 -14.52 2.23
CA ILE A 45 -23.69 -15.39 1.53
C ILE A 45 -22.92 -14.58 0.47
N ASP A 46 -23.63 -13.81 -0.35
CA ASP A 46 -23.07 -12.98 -1.41
C ASP A 46 -22.14 -11.90 -0.84
N TYR A 47 -22.50 -11.29 0.30
CA TYR A 47 -21.66 -10.33 1.01
C TYR A 47 -20.31 -10.95 1.45
N PHE A 48 -20.34 -12.10 2.14
CA PHE A 48 -19.10 -12.76 2.59
C PHE A 48 -18.27 -13.31 1.43
N ASN A 49 -18.92 -13.77 0.35
CA ASN A 49 -18.22 -14.16 -0.88
C ASN A 49 -17.55 -12.94 -1.54
N GLY A 50 -18.21 -11.78 -1.52
CA GLY A 50 -17.64 -10.51 -1.97
C GLY A 50 -16.34 -10.17 -1.23
N ILE A 51 -16.36 -10.20 0.10
CA ILE A 51 -15.18 -9.96 0.95
C ILE A 51 -14.04 -10.94 0.61
N LYS A 52 -14.34 -12.25 0.55
CA LYS A 52 -13.33 -13.27 0.24
C LYS A 52 -12.72 -13.09 -1.15
N ASN A 53 -13.54 -12.70 -2.13
CA ASN A 53 -13.08 -12.46 -3.49
C ASN A 53 -12.20 -11.20 -3.56
N GLU A 54 -12.58 -10.13 -2.86
CA GLU A 54 -11.78 -8.92 -2.72
C GLU A 54 -10.43 -9.22 -2.06
N GLU A 55 -10.40 -9.91 -0.92
CA GLU A 55 -9.16 -10.31 -0.24
C GLU A 55 -8.26 -11.17 -1.14
N LYS A 56 -8.84 -12.13 -1.86
CA LYS A 56 -8.10 -12.99 -2.79
C LYS A 56 -7.51 -12.19 -3.95
N PHE A 57 -8.27 -11.23 -4.48
CA PHE A 57 -7.82 -10.33 -5.53
C PHE A 57 -6.68 -9.44 -5.03
N LEU A 58 -6.86 -8.77 -3.88
CA LEU A 58 -5.85 -7.92 -3.25
C LEU A 58 -4.54 -8.68 -3.00
N LYS A 59 -4.62 -9.91 -2.46
CA LYS A 59 -3.44 -10.76 -2.25
C LYS A 59 -2.72 -11.11 -3.55
N LYS A 60 -3.46 -11.37 -4.63
CA LYS A 60 -2.91 -11.66 -5.96
C LYS A 60 -2.16 -10.47 -6.56
N ILE A 61 -2.52 -9.24 -6.21
CA ILE A 61 -1.84 -8.03 -6.67
C ILE A 61 -0.83 -7.49 -5.64
N GLY A 62 -0.51 -8.26 -4.59
CA GLY A 62 0.52 -7.91 -3.61
C GLY A 62 0.07 -7.04 -2.45
N ILE A 63 -1.24 -7.00 -2.14
CA ILE A 63 -1.81 -6.29 -0.98
C ILE A 63 -2.34 -7.32 0.02
N HIS A 64 -1.57 -7.60 1.08
CA HIS A 64 -1.83 -8.66 2.05
C HIS A 64 -2.39 -8.14 3.38
N HIS A 65 -2.42 -6.81 3.57
CA HIS A 65 -3.03 -6.15 4.72
C HIS A 65 -4.44 -5.63 4.42
N ASP A 66 -5.30 -5.65 5.44
CA ASP A 66 -6.60 -4.97 5.40
C ASP A 66 -6.43 -3.51 5.82
N TYR A 67 -6.32 -2.65 4.81
CA TYR A 67 -6.27 -1.20 4.98
C TYR A 67 -7.67 -0.57 5.13
N LYS A 68 -8.72 -1.24 4.65
CA LYS A 68 -10.11 -0.77 4.75
C LYS A 68 -10.59 -0.75 6.19
N GLY A 69 -10.36 -1.85 6.92
CA GLY A 69 -10.72 -1.98 8.33
C GLY A 69 -9.99 -1.03 9.27
N SER A 70 -8.96 -0.33 8.78
CA SER A 70 -8.17 0.62 9.56
C SER A 70 -8.75 2.04 9.58
N ILE A 71 -9.81 2.33 8.83
CA ILE A 71 -10.43 3.66 8.83
C ILE A 71 -11.81 3.56 9.43
N THR A 72 -12.05 4.30 10.52
CA THR A 72 -13.35 4.31 11.19
C THR A 72 -13.97 5.68 11.06
N ARG A 73 -15.17 5.74 10.46
CA ARG A 73 -15.99 6.95 10.47
C ARG A 73 -16.64 7.14 11.85
N ILE A 74 -16.48 8.33 12.41
CA ILE A 74 -17.14 8.80 13.63
C ILE A 74 -18.12 9.91 13.29
N ARG A 75 -18.86 10.42 14.29
CA ARG A 75 -19.88 11.46 14.08
C ARG A 75 -19.32 12.70 13.38
N ASP A 76 -18.15 13.16 13.83
CA ASP A 76 -17.56 14.43 13.43
C ASP A 76 -16.34 14.24 12.50
N GLY A 77 -16.20 13.07 11.87
CA GLY A 77 -15.08 12.80 10.97
C GLY A 77 -14.62 11.35 10.87
N TYR A 78 -13.31 11.15 10.78
CA TYR A 78 -12.65 9.85 10.69
C TYR A 78 -11.53 9.73 11.71
N ILE A 79 -11.35 8.52 12.24
CA ILE A 79 -10.19 8.14 13.02
C ILE A 79 -9.40 7.07 12.27
N VAL A 80 -8.09 7.27 12.22
CA VAL A 80 -7.16 6.38 11.53
C VAL A 80 -6.00 6.09 12.49
N PRO A 81 -5.77 4.83 12.90
CA PRO A 81 -4.60 4.48 13.69
C PRO A 81 -3.36 4.58 12.81
N LEU A 82 -2.44 5.46 13.16
CA LEU A 82 -1.17 5.67 12.48
C LEU A 82 -0.05 5.60 13.51
N GLU A 83 0.97 4.81 13.21
CA GLU A 83 2.13 4.60 14.09
C GLU A 83 1.69 4.19 15.50
N ASN A 84 1.99 5.01 16.51
CA ASN A 84 1.61 4.84 17.91
C ASN A 84 0.50 5.83 18.33
N SER A 85 -0.24 6.41 17.39
CA SER A 85 -1.25 7.44 17.64
C SER A 85 -2.54 7.23 16.83
N ILE A 86 -3.55 8.04 17.13
CA ILE A 86 -4.79 8.12 16.34
C ILE A 86 -4.77 9.44 15.61
N PHE A 87 -4.81 9.37 14.28
CA PHE A 87 -4.96 10.52 13.41
C PHE A 87 -6.44 10.83 13.23
N GLU A 88 -6.85 12.02 13.65
CA GLU A 88 -8.24 12.49 13.58
C GLU A 88 -8.43 13.44 12.40
N ILE A 89 -9.40 13.13 11.56
CA ILE A 89 -9.81 13.89 10.38
C ILE A 89 -11.19 14.46 10.70
N LYS A 90 -11.26 15.69 11.21
CA LYS A 90 -12.52 16.40 11.58
C LYS A 90 -13.28 16.98 10.37
N THR A 91 -14.36 16.33 9.97
CA THR A 91 -15.23 16.79 8.88
C THR A 91 -16.63 16.21 8.99
N GLU A 92 -17.63 16.99 8.60
CA GLU A 92 -19.01 16.50 8.44
C GLU A 92 -19.21 15.75 7.12
N GLU A 93 -18.28 15.90 6.17
CA GLU A 93 -18.38 15.34 4.84
C GLU A 93 -17.93 13.89 4.79
N ALA A 94 -18.58 13.11 3.92
CA ALA A 94 -18.09 11.80 3.56
C ALA A 94 -16.84 11.96 2.69
N LEU A 95 -15.73 11.40 3.17
CA LEU A 95 -14.49 11.22 2.42
C LEU A 95 -14.40 9.80 1.87
N ASN A 96 -13.82 9.68 0.67
CA ASN A 96 -13.39 8.41 0.12
C ASN A 96 -11.95 8.08 0.54
N PHE A 97 -11.48 6.87 0.22
CA PHE A 97 -10.15 6.41 0.63
C PHE A 97 -9.02 7.27 0.08
N TYR A 98 -9.11 7.70 -1.17
CA TYR A 98 -8.11 8.54 -1.83
C TYR A 98 -7.96 9.92 -1.16
N GLU A 99 -9.09 10.52 -0.76
CA GLU A 99 -9.10 11.80 -0.03
C GLU A 99 -8.41 11.63 1.34
N ILE A 100 -8.70 10.54 2.07
CA ILE A 100 -8.09 10.28 3.38
C ILE A 100 -6.58 10.06 3.29
N ILE A 101 -6.10 9.20 2.38
CA ILE A 101 -4.66 9.01 2.22
C ILE A 101 -3.97 10.28 1.73
N GLY A 102 -4.66 11.10 0.93
CA GLY A 102 -4.19 12.42 0.50
C GLY A 102 -3.96 13.37 1.68
N ILE A 103 -4.93 13.45 2.61
CA ILE A 103 -4.81 14.24 3.85
C ILE A 103 -3.64 13.75 4.70
N ILE A 104 -3.49 12.42 4.84
CA ILE A 104 -2.39 11.83 5.61
C ILE A 104 -1.04 12.15 4.97
N ALA A 105 -0.95 12.12 3.63
CA ALA A 105 0.27 12.51 2.92
C ALA A 105 0.61 13.99 3.09
N THR A 106 -0.36 14.90 2.97
CA THR A 106 -0.12 16.33 3.18
C THR A 106 0.27 16.63 4.63
N GLU A 107 -0.35 15.96 5.60
CA GLU A 107 0.06 16.09 7.00
C GLU A 107 1.47 15.55 7.24
N THR A 108 1.86 14.45 6.59
CA THR A 108 3.23 13.90 6.67
C THR A 108 4.27 14.89 6.14
N LEU A 109 3.92 15.72 5.16
CA LEU A 109 4.79 16.79 4.67
C LEU A 109 4.83 18.01 5.61
N GLY A 110 3.85 18.16 6.49
CA GLY A 110 3.72 19.27 7.43
C GLY A 110 3.06 20.51 6.81
N ASN A 111 2.05 21.04 7.50
CA ASN A 111 1.29 22.20 7.03
C ASN A 111 2.17 23.45 6.87
N ASP A 112 3.07 23.70 7.82
CA ASP A 112 4.00 24.85 7.75
C ASP A 112 4.86 24.80 6.49
N TRP A 113 5.35 23.61 6.12
CA TRP A 113 6.12 23.42 4.90
C TRP A 113 5.27 23.68 3.64
N ILE A 114 4.02 23.19 3.60
CA ILE A 114 3.10 23.47 2.48
C ILE A 114 2.84 24.98 2.35
N GLU A 115 2.63 25.69 3.47
CA GLU A 115 2.45 27.13 3.47
C GLU A 115 3.70 27.89 2.99
N GLU A 116 4.89 27.46 3.42
CA GLU A 116 6.16 28.03 2.97
C GLU A 116 6.39 27.82 1.48
N GLU A 117 6.13 26.62 0.96
CA GLU A 117 6.20 26.32 -0.47
C GLU A 117 5.25 27.19 -1.28
N GLY A 118 4.05 27.46 -0.77
CA GLY A 118 3.08 28.34 -1.44
C GLY A 118 3.54 29.79 -1.60
N LYS A 119 4.46 30.25 -0.74
CA LYS A 119 5.05 31.60 -0.81
C LYS A 119 6.21 31.68 -1.81
N LYS A 120 6.76 30.55 -2.27
CA LYS A 120 7.87 30.52 -3.23
C LYS A 120 7.39 30.82 -4.65
N ASP A 121 8.29 31.33 -5.47
CA ASP A 121 8.10 31.43 -6.92
C ASP A 121 7.94 30.04 -7.54
N ALA A 122 7.19 29.95 -8.64
CA ALA A 122 6.85 28.67 -9.28
C ALA A 122 8.07 27.78 -9.57
N LYS A 123 9.21 28.38 -9.95
CA LYS A 123 10.47 27.68 -10.26
C LYS A 123 11.18 27.10 -9.03
N ASP A 124 10.91 27.65 -7.85
CA ASP A 124 11.59 27.31 -6.59
C ASP A 124 10.74 26.40 -5.69
N ARG A 125 9.49 26.11 -6.12
CA ARG A 125 8.60 25.13 -5.47
C ARG A 125 9.07 23.73 -5.77
N SER A 126 9.06 22.88 -4.75
CA SER A 126 9.18 21.43 -4.91
C SER A 126 8.09 20.91 -5.84
N GLU A 127 8.46 19.97 -6.70
CA GLU A 127 7.53 19.25 -7.55
C GLU A 127 6.31 18.67 -6.81
N ILE A 128 6.49 18.05 -5.63
CA ILE A 128 5.35 17.48 -4.89
C ILE A 128 4.36 18.57 -4.50
N TYR A 129 4.82 19.75 -4.10
CA TYR A 129 3.96 20.90 -3.88
C TYR A 129 3.28 21.37 -5.18
N GLN A 130 4.02 21.44 -6.29
CA GLN A 130 3.43 21.80 -7.59
C GLN A 130 2.29 20.84 -7.96
N ILE A 131 2.49 19.53 -7.82
CA ILE A 131 1.45 18.51 -8.07
C ILE A 131 0.26 18.71 -7.13
N ILE A 132 0.49 18.88 -5.83
CA ILE A 132 -0.57 19.16 -4.85
C ILE A 132 -1.37 20.40 -5.30
N SER A 133 -0.70 21.50 -5.61
CA SER A 133 -1.34 22.77 -6.01
C SER A 133 -2.20 22.63 -7.27
N ILE A 134 -1.74 21.88 -8.27
CA ILE A 134 -2.51 21.57 -9.49
C ILE A 134 -3.76 20.78 -9.14
N LEU A 135 -3.60 19.72 -8.35
CA LEU A 135 -4.69 18.83 -7.96
C LEU A 135 -5.76 19.53 -7.10
N GLY A 136 -5.36 20.47 -6.25
CA GLY A 136 -6.31 21.29 -5.49
C GLY A 136 -7.02 22.34 -6.33
N ALA A 137 -6.36 22.88 -7.36
CA ALA A 137 -6.95 23.86 -8.26
C ALA A 137 -7.96 23.24 -9.26
N THR A 138 -7.85 21.95 -9.60
CA THR A 138 -8.72 21.27 -10.57
C THR A 138 -9.98 20.63 -9.96
N ASP A 139 -10.44 21.10 -8.79
CA ASP A 139 -11.49 20.51 -7.93
C ASP A 139 -11.25 19.05 -7.49
N THR A 140 -10.25 18.40 -8.07
CA THR A 140 -9.92 16.97 -7.97
C THR A 140 -9.52 16.58 -6.55
N PHE A 141 -8.80 17.47 -5.87
CA PHE A 141 -8.40 17.37 -4.47
C PHE A 141 -8.73 18.65 -3.72
N SER A 142 -9.73 19.41 -4.17
CA SER A 142 -10.16 20.64 -3.49
C SER A 142 -10.35 20.40 -2.00
N LYS A 143 -10.94 19.26 -1.59
CA LYS A 143 -11.11 18.83 -0.19
C LYS A 143 -9.84 18.49 0.58
N VAL A 144 -8.81 17.95 -0.08
CA VAL A 144 -7.54 17.62 0.58
C VAL A 144 -6.74 18.88 0.87
N ILE A 145 -6.83 19.89 0.00
CA ILE A 145 -6.26 21.22 0.25
C ILE A 145 -7.17 22.04 1.17
N SER A 146 -8.49 21.94 1.03
CA SER A 146 -9.50 22.70 1.76
C SER A 146 -9.93 22.07 3.08
N TYR A 147 -9.17 21.08 3.58
CA TYR A 147 -9.17 20.73 5.01
C TYR A 147 -8.70 21.90 5.91
N THR A 148 -8.27 23.00 5.28
CA THR A 148 -8.07 24.35 5.83
C THR A 148 -9.30 25.28 5.72
N GLY A 149 -10.43 24.79 5.19
CA GLY A 149 -11.77 25.39 5.22
C GLY A 149 -12.37 25.87 3.89
N LYS A 150 -13.06 24.99 3.13
CA LYS A 150 -14.40 25.17 2.45
C LYS A 150 -14.66 24.17 1.28
N LYS A 151 -15.96 23.90 1.07
CA LYS A 151 -16.67 22.89 0.26
C LYS A 151 -16.48 22.88 -1.27
N ILE A 152 -16.35 21.68 -1.87
CA ILE A 152 -16.82 21.30 -3.23
C ILE A 152 -17.23 19.81 -3.25
N ASN A 153 -18.31 19.46 -3.97
CA ASN A 153 -18.82 18.08 -4.18
C ASN A 153 -17.74 17.16 -4.81
N SER A 154 -17.65 15.87 -4.44
CA SER A 154 -16.64 14.94 -5.00
C SER A 154 -16.88 14.65 -6.50
N PRO A 155 -16.04 15.14 -7.42
CA PRO A 155 -15.87 14.48 -8.71
C PRO A 155 -15.09 13.17 -8.54
N SER A 156 -15.26 12.24 -9.47
CA SER A 156 -14.34 11.11 -9.65
C SER A 156 -12.91 11.63 -9.84
N ILE A 157 -11.93 11.10 -9.09
CA ILE A 157 -10.52 11.50 -9.26
C ILE A 157 -10.09 11.15 -10.70
N PRO A 158 -9.67 12.13 -11.52
CA PRO A 158 -9.15 11.87 -12.85
C PRO A 158 -7.98 10.90 -12.75
N ASN A 159 -8.00 9.88 -13.60
CA ASN A 159 -6.86 8.99 -13.79
C ASN A 159 -5.76 9.72 -14.56
N SER A 160 -5.19 10.81 -14.03
CA SER A 160 -4.12 11.58 -14.66
C SER A 160 -2.75 11.20 -14.10
N GLY A 161 -1.68 11.51 -14.84
CA GLY A 161 -0.30 11.36 -14.38
C GLY A 161 -0.05 12.03 -13.03
N PHE A 162 -0.52 13.27 -12.86
CA PHE A 162 -0.41 14.01 -11.60
C PHE A 162 -1.17 13.33 -10.45
N SER A 163 -2.44 12.94 -10.67
CA SER A 163 -3.23 12.24 -9.65
C SER A 163 -2.56 10.92 -9.25
N LYS A 164 -2.11 10.14 -10.23
CA LYS A 164 -1.44 8.85 -9.99
C LYS A 164 -0.13 9.05 -9.24
N ASN A 165 0.67 10.03 -9.64
CA ASN A 165 1.93 10.36 -8.98
C ASN A 165 1.72 10.71 -7.50
N PHE A 166 0.77 11.59 -7.20
CA PHE A 166 0.49 11.95 -5.81
C PHE A 166 -0.11 10.77 -5.03
N LEU A 167 -1.12 10.11 -5.58
CA LEU A 167 -1.87 9.09 -4.86
C LEU A 167 -1.07 7.83 -4.57
N THR A 168 -0.14 7.42 -5.44
CA THR A 168 0.71 6.27 -5.12
C THR A 168 1.64 6.57 -3.96
N LEU A 169 2.23 7.77 -3.93
CA LEU A 169 3.03 8.22 -2.78
C LEU A 169 2.16 8.30 -1.52
N ALA A 170 0.94 8.83 -1.64
CA ALA A 170 0.03 8.93 -0.52
C ALA A 170 -0.35 7.56 0.05
N PHE A 171 -0.60 6.59 -0.82
CA PHE A 171 -0.87 5.22 -0.40
C PHE A 171 0.37 4.56 0.20
N ASP A 172 1.56 4.78 -0.37
CA ASP A 172 2.82 4.26 0.16
C ASP A 172 3.11 4.80 1.57
N ILE A 173 2.95 6.12 1.78
CA ILE A 173 3.06 6.77 3.09
C ILE A 173 2.04 6.18 4.07
N PHE A 174 0.78 6.08 3.65
CA PHE A 174 -0.27 5.51 4.49
C PHE A 174 0.06 4.08 4.93
N CYS A 175 0.51 3.21 4.00
CA CYS A 175 0.93 1.86 4.31
C CYS A 175 2.05 1.86 5.36
N LEU A 176 3.12 2.63 5.15
CA LEU A 176 4.25 2.62 6.08
C LEU A 176 3.89 3.21 7.45
N ARG A 177 3.20 4.35 7.50
CA ARG A 177 2.77 4.97 8.78
C ARG A 177 1.81 4.08 9.54
N ARG A 178 0.87 3.41 8.87
CA ARG A 178 -0.07 2.48 9.51
C ARG A 178 0.64 1.36 10.30
N HIS A 179 1.84 0.99 9.87
CA HIS A 179 2.65 -0.05 10.49
C HIS A 179 3.85 0.50 11.29
N ALA A 180 3.93 1.82 11.51
CA ALA A 180 5.06 2.47 12.18
C ALA A 180 6.43 2.24 11.48
N LEU A 181 6.43 2.13 10.16
CA LEU A 181 7.60 1.78 9.34
C LEU A 181 8.20 2.95 8.54
N LEU A 182 7.65 4.16 8.65
CA LEU A 182 8.17 5.35 7.98
C LEU A 182 9.08 6.14 8.93
N PRO A 183 10.40 6.21 8.69
CA PRO A 183 11.30 7.02 9.50
C PRO A 183 11.08 8.51 9.24
N GLU A 184 11.14 9.32 10.30
CA GLU A 184 11.05 10.78 10.21
C GLU A 184 12.08 11.35 9.22
N LYS A 185 13.35 10.92 9.31
CA LYS A 185 14.40 11.30 8.35
C LYS A 185 13.99 11.09 6.89
N LEU A 186 13.28 10.01 6.58
CA LEU A 186 12.86 9.72 5.20
C LEU A 186 11.67 10.57 4.77
N ALA A 187 10.73 10.86 5.69
CA ALA A 187 9.65 11.82 5.47
C ALA A 187 10.21 13.24 5.24
N GLU A 188 11.21 13.66 6.01
CA GLU A 188 11.90 14.95 5.82
C GLU A 188 12.53 15.08 4.43
N ARG A 189 13.13 14.00 3.92
CA ARG A 189 13.73 13.97 2.57
C ARG A 189 12.73 14.20 1.44
N LEU A 190 11.43 13.92 1.65
CA LEU A 190 10.40 14.27 0.66
C LEU A 190 10.23 15.78 0.48
N LYS A 191 10.58 16.57 1.51
CA LYS A 191 10.46 18.03 1.52
C LYS A 191 11.68 18.72 0.91
N HIS A 192 12.78 17.98 0.75
CA HIS A 192 14.04 18.50 0.20
C HIS A 192 14.09 18.36 -1.32
N PHE A 193 14.33 19.51 -1.97
CA PHE A 193 14.28 19.68 -3.42
C PHE A 193 15.15 18.66 -4.18
N ASP A 194 16.37 18.39 -3.71
CA ASP A 194 17.35 17.51 -4.35
C ASP A 194 17.30 16.04 -3.89
N GLN A 195 16.50 15.73 -2.87
CA GLN A 195 16.43 14.39 -2.26
C GLN A 195 15.09 13.69 -2.49
N TYR A 196 14.06 14.45 -2.87
CA TYR A 196 12.70 13.96 -3.10
C TYR A 196 12.64 12.70 -3.98
N GLN A 197 13.34 12.70 -5.13
CA GLN A 197 13.28 11.57 -6.07
C GLN A 197 13.75 10.24 -5.44
N GLY A 198 14.88 10.28 -4.72
CA GLY A 198 15.42 9.10 -4.05
C GLY A 198 14.50 8.63 -2.93
N ALA A 199 14.08 9.56 -2.07
CA ALA A 199 13.20 9.25 -0.93
C ALA A 199 11.84 8.69 -1.38
N ARG A 200 11.23 9.28 -2.41
CA ARG A 200 9.99 8.79 -3.00
C ARG A 200 10.13 7.35 -3.47
N TYR A 201 11.23 7.00 -4.16
CA TYR A 201 11.41 5.64 -4.66
C TYR A 201 11.74 4.64 -3.55
N GLU A 202 12.54 5.03 -2.55
CA GLU A 202 12.78 4.22 -1.35
C GLU A 202 11.47 3.91 -0.62
N ILE A 203 10.60 4.91 -0.42
CA ILE A 203 9.26 4.75 0.15
C ILE A 203 8.41 3.80 -0.69
N ALA A 204 8.41 3.94 -2.01
CA ALA A 204 7.65 3.07 -2.91
C ALA A 204 8.07 1.60 -2.77
N VAL A 205 9.37 1.32 -2.77
CA VAL A 205 9.91 -0.04 -2.63
C VAL A 205 9.65 -0.59 -1.24
N ALA A 206 9.87 0.20 -0.18
CA ALA A 206 9.52 -0.20 1.19
C ALA A 206 8.03 -0.52 1.32
N ALA A 207 7.15 0.32 0.77
CA ALA A 207 5.71 0.10 0.83
C ALA A 207 5.27 -1.17 0.08
N ILE A 208 5.96 -1.58 -1.01
CA ILE A 208 5.73 -2.88 -1.66
C ILE A 208 5.96 -4.03 -0.65
N PHE A 209 7.07 -4.03 0.08
CA PHE A 209 7.35 -5.05 1.08
C PHE A 209 6.39 -4.98 2.28
N CYS A 210 6.06 -3.77 2.75
CA CYS A 210 5.07 -3.56 3.80
C CYS A 210 3.72 -4.18 3.40
N ARG A 211 3.20 -3.88 2.20
CA ARG A 211 1.93 -4.45 1.71
C ARG A 211 1.94 -5.97 1.64
N LEU A 212 3.10 -6.59 1.44
CA LEU A 212 3.28 -8.04 1.45
C LEU A 212 3.37 -8.65 2.86
N GLY A 213 3.26 -7.85 3.92
CA GLY A 213 3.35 -8.33 5.30
C GLY A 213 4.77 -8.41 5.86
N TYR A 214 5.75 -7.75 5.24
CA TYR A 214 7.09 -7.65 5.81
C TYR A 214 7.15 -6.51 6.83
N ASN A 215 7.84 -6.75 7.94
CA ASN A 215 8.38 -5.70 8.79
C ASN A 215 9.62 -5.09 8.12
N ILE A 216 9.88 -3.79 8.33
CA ILE A 216 10.97 -3.08 7.68
C ILE A 216 11.89 -2.48 8.74
N GLU A 217 13.19 -2.75 8.61
CA GLU A 217 14.26 -2.16 9.40
C GLU A 217 15.15 -1.34 8.49
N TRP A 218 15.08 -0.01 8.62
CA TRP A 218 15.93 0.92 7.89
C TRP A 218 17.34 0.91 8.48
N ILE A 219 18.35 0.80 7.61
CA ILE A 219 19.74 0.82 8.05
C ILE A 219 20.22 2.27 8.03
N ASP A 220 20.59 2.80 9.20
CA ASP A 220 21.04 4.19 9.36
C ASP A 220 22.55 4.32 9.11
N ASP A 221 22.91 5.15 8.12
CA ASP A 221 24.30 5.48 7.77
C ASP A 221 25.09 6.02 8.98
N ASP A 222 24.42 6.68 9.94
CA ASP A 222 25.09 7.24 11.13
C ASP A 222 25.65 6.16 12.07
N LYS A 223 25.14 4.93 11.97
CA LYS A 223 25.49 3.82 12.88
C LYS A 223 26.54 2.87 12.32
N THR A 224 26.84 2.95 11.02
CA THR A 224 27.76 2.01 10.38
C THR A 224 28.59 2.66 9.29
N LYS A 225 29.88 2.33 9.26
CA LYS A 225 30.79 2.77 8.19
C LYS A 225 30.76 1.84 6.97
N GLN A 226 30.05 0.72 7.05
CA GLN A 226 29.95 -0.26 5.97
C GLN A 226 28.92 0.21 4.94
N LYS A 227 29.16 -0.08 3.66
CA LYS A 227 28.17 0.16 2.61
C LYS A 227 27.04 -0.85 2.79
N HIS A 228 25.86 -0.41 3.19
CA HIS A 228 24.70 -1.28 3.38
C HIS A 228 23.58 -0.98 2.38
N PRO A 229 22.67 -1.93 2.15
CA PRO A 229 21.41 -1.66 1.48
C PRO A 229 20.54 -0.65 2.25
N GLU A 230 19.51 -0.11 1.61
CA GLU A 230 18.61 0.87 2.23
C GLU A 230 17.86 0.29 3.46
N PHE A 231 17.37 -0.95 3.36
CA PHE A 231 16.66 -1.59 4.46
C PHE A 231 16.71 -3.13 4.42
N ILE A 232 16.32 -3.74 5.54
CA ILE A 232 16.06 -5.16 5.68
C ILE A 232 14.55 -5.35 5.82
N ALA A 233 13.98 -6.26 5.03
CA ALA A 233 12.59 -6.65 5.16
C ALA A 233 12.50 -8.06 5.75
N THR A 234 11.69 -8.25 6.80
CA THR A 234 11.55 -9.54 7.49
C THR A 234 10.09 -9.99 7.54
N LYS A 235 9.84 -11.25 7.18
CA LYS A 235 8.52 -11.91 7.30
C LYS A 235 8.72 -13.35 7.76
N ASP A 236 7.95 -13.77 8.77
CA ASP A 236 7.99 -15.13 9.32
C ASP A 236 9.41 -15.59 9.72
N GLY A 237 10.21 -14.69 10.28
CA GLY A 237 11.60 -14.93 10.69
C GLY A 237 12.62 -14.99 9.53
N LYS A 238 12.20 -14.76 8.28
CA LYS A 238 13.07 -14.74 7.10
C LYS A 238 13.31 -13.31 6.66
N SER A 239 14.59 -12.95 6.51
CA SER A 239 15.00 -11.61 6.10
C SER A 239 15.44 -11.57 4.65
N VAL A 240 15.19 -10.44 4.00
CA VAL A 240 15.70 -10.09 2.68
C VAL A 240 16.30 -8.69 2.75
N TYR A 241 17.41 -8.47 2.06
CA TYR A 241 18.05 -7.17 1.98
C TYR A 241 17.56 -6.46 0.72
N VAL A 242 17.30 -5.16 0.82
CA VAL A 242 16.70 -4.39 -0.26
C VAL A 242 17.47 -3.09 -0.48
N GLU A 243 17.92 -2.90 -1.72
CA GLU A 243 18.51 -1.65 -2.19
C GLU A 243 17.55 -1.00 -3.18
N ALA A 244 17.31 0.31 -3.03
CA ALA A 244 16.56 1.11 -3.98
C ALA A 244 17.44 2.20 -4.59
N LYS A 245 17.37 2.35 -5.90
CA LYS A 245 18.06 3.41 -6.65
C LYS A 245 17.16 3.93 -7.75
N SER A 246 17.03 5.25 -7.85
CA SER A 246 16.33 5.89 -8.95
C SER A 246 17.30 6.60 -9.89
N ARG A 247 17.05 6.49 -11.18
CA ARG A 247 17.85 7.13 -12.21
C ARG A 247 17.52 8.60 -12.30
N HIS A 248 18.51 9.43 -12.05
CA HIS A 248 18.35 10.87 -12.16
C HIS A 248 18.47 11.35 -13.61
N ILE A 249 17.58 12.28 -14.00
CA ILE A 249 17.61 12.99 -15.27
C ILE A 249 17.60 14.49 -14.98
N ASP A 250 18.51 15.23 -15.60
CA ASP A 250 18.60 16.68 -15.41
C ASP A 250 17.29 17.36 -15.85
N GLY A 251 16.80 18.32 -15.08
CA GLY A 251 15.52 19.00 -15.32
C GLY A 251 14.27 18.20 -14.94
N VAL A 252 14.42 17.04 -14.27
CA VAL A 252 13.31 16.19 -13.80
C VAL A 252 13.38 16.07 -12.28
N HIS A 253 12.23 15.99 -11.61
CA HIS A 253 12.16 15.87 -10.15
C HIS A 253 13.03 16.90 -9.42
N ASN A 254 12.90 18.18 -9.82
CA ASN A 254 13.65 19.30 -9.23
C ASN A 254 15.18 19.22 -9.42
N ARG A 255 15.69 18.30 -10.24
CA ARG A 255 17.12 18.19 -10.49
C ARG A 255 17.62 19.36 -11.36
N PRO A 256 18.69 20.08 -10.94
CA PRO A 256 19.26 21.15 -11.75
C PRO A 256 19.69 20.67 -13.14
N GLY A 257 19.52 21.54 -14.14
CA GLY A 257 19.96 21.31 -15.51
C GLY A 257 18.81 21.37 -16.52
N VAL A 258 19.14 21.15 -17.79
CA VAL A 258 18.19 21.27 -18.90
C VAL A 258 17.65 19.88 -19.24
N PHE A 259 16.33 19.76 -19.23
CA PHE A 259 15.66 18.53 -19.63
C PHE A 259 16.02 18.13 -21.06
N ASN A 260 16.43 16.88 -21.22
CA ASN A 260 16.76 16.30 -22.52
C ASN A 260 15.91 15.05 -22.76
N GLU A 261 14.91 15.22 -23.61
CA GLU A 261 13.92 14.18 -23.91
C GLU A 261 14.58 12.91 -24.49
N LEU A 262 15.56 13.05 -25.38
CA LEU A 262 16.29 11.91 -25.95
C LEU A 262 17.05 11.12 -24.88
N LYS A 263 17.60 11.77 -23.85
CA LYS A 263 18.23 11.08 -22.72
C LYS A 263 17.17 10.38 -21.85
N ALA A 264 16.00 10.98 -21.70
CA ALA A 264 14.91 10.40 -20.92
C ALA A 264 14.30 9.15 -21.60
N PHE A 265 14.27 9.11 -22.93
CA PHE A 265 13.92 7.90 -23.70
C PHE A 265 15.00 6.82 -23.65
N LYS A 266 16.28 7.19 -23.65
CA LYS A 266 17.38 6.23 -23.61
C LYS A 266 17.56 5.63 -22.22
N SER A 267 17.88 4.34 -22.14
CA SER A 267 18.24 3.67 -20.89
C SER A 267 19.73 3.87 -20.52
N THR A 268 20.22 5.10 -20.43
CA THR A 268 21.65 5.31 -20.08
C THR A 268 21.84 5.61 -18.59
N GLY A 269 22.92 5.13 -17.97
CA GLY A 269 23.28 5.48 -16.59
C GLY A 269 22.79 4.53 -15.49
N TRP A 270 21.83 3.64 -15.76
CA TRP A 270 21.37 2.63 -14.78
C TRP A 270 22.45 1.59 -14.44
N GLY A 271 23.38 1.30 -15.36
CA GLY A 271 24.47 0.35 -15.09
C GLY A 271 25.37 0.78 -13.92
N SER A 272 25.56 2.10 -13.75
CA SER A 272 26.31 2.65 -12.61
C SER A 272 25.56 2.47 -11.28
N LEU A 273 24.22 2.49 -11.31
CA LEU A 273 23.38 2.28 -10.14
C LEU A 273 23.46 0.82 -9.69
N ILE A 274 23.39 -0.13 -10.62
CA ILE A 274 23.62 -1.55 -10.33
C ILE A 274 25.00 -1.73 -9.74
N PHE A 275 26.05 -1.17 -10.35
CA PHE A 275 27.40 -1.31 -9.83
C PHE A 275 27.50 -0.81 -8.38
N LYS A 276 26.92 0.35 -8.06
CA LYS A 276 26.87 0.87 -6.68
C LYS A 276 26.08 -0.04 -5.73
N ALA A 277 24.94 -0.56 -6.18
CA ALA A 277 24.12 -1.51 -5.42
C ALA A 277 24.89 -2.82 -5.13
N LEU A 278 25.65 -3.34 -6.09
CA LEU A 278 26.42 -4.57 -5.91
C LEU A 278 27.67 -4.41 -5.05
N GLN A 279 28.05 -3.18 -4.70
CA GLN A 279 29.10 -2.90 -3.70
C GLN A 279 28.59 -2.94 -2.25
N LYS A 280 27.27 -3.09 -2.04
CA LYS A 280 26.71 -3.18 -0.69
C LYS A 280 27.06 -4.52 -0.05
N GLU A 281 27.32 -4.50 1.24
CA GLU A 281 27.62 -5.66 2.06
C GLU A 281 26.33 -6.32 2.52
N VAL A 282 26.17 -7.60 2.15
CA VAL A 282 25.02 -8.42 2.54
C VAL A 282 25.51 -9.77 3.04
N PRO A 283 25.06 -10.28 4.20
CA PRO A 283 25.49 -11.58 4.72
C PRO A 283 25.26 -12.71 3.72
N LYS A 284 26.19 -13.65 3.59
CA LYS A 284 26.09 -14.78 2.64
C LYS A 284 24.80 -15.58 2.87
N GLY A 285 24.22 -16.11 1.79
CA GLY A 285 23.01 -16.94 1.87
C GLY A 285 21.69 -16.18 1.93
N ILE A 286 21.70 -14.90 2.32
CA ILE A 286 20.48 -14.11 2.48
C ILE A 286 20.06 -13.50 1.14
N PRO A 287 18.76 -13.52 0.79
CA PRO A 287 18.26 -12.87 -0.42
C PRO A 287 18.63 -11.38 -0.46
N TYR A 288 19.03 -10.90 -1.64
CA TYR A 288 19.35 -9.50 -1.88
C TYR A 288 18.67 -9.00 -3.15
N PHE A 289 17.73 -8.07 -2.98
CA PHE A 289 16.97 -7.46 -4.06
C PHE A 289 17.50 -6.06 -4.35
N VAL A 290 17.74 -5.77 -5.63
CA VAL A 290 18.12 -4.43 -6.08
C VAL A 290 17.00 -3.88 -6.95
N PHE A 291 16.46 -2.74 -6.57
CA PHE A 291 15.41 -2.03 -7.29
C PHE A 291 16.02 -0.82 -8.00
N ILE A 292 15.82 -0.77 -9.31
CA ILE A 292 16.30 0.31 -10.18
C ILE A 292 15.09 0.96 -10.85
N ASP A 293 14.74 2.18 -10.42
CA ASP A 293 13.80 3.01 -11.16
C ASP A 293 14.49 3.62 -12.37
N MET A 294 13.95 3.27 -13.54
CA MET A 294 14.44 3.69 -14.83
C MET A 294 14.15 5.14 -15.14
N ASN A 295 13.15 5.74 -14.45
CA ASN A 295 12.75 7.12 -14.64
C ASN A 295 12.71 7.50 -16.13
N ALA A 296 12.05 6.69 -16.95
CA ALA A 296 12.05 6.82 -18.40
C ALA A 296 10.68 7.27 -18.90
N ILE A 297 10.67 8.10 -19.93
CA ILE A 297 9.45 8.41 -20.67
C ILE A 297 9.00 7.13 -21.37
N ASN A 298 7.71 6.83 -21.30
CA ASN A 298 7.15 5.75 -22.11
C ASN A 298 7.02 6.24 -23.56
N ASP A 299 7.63 5.53 -24.50
CA ASP A 299 7.61 5.85 -25.92
C ASP A 299 6.33 5.36 -26.63
N GLY A 300 5.37 4.84 -25.86
CA GLY A 300 4.13 4.24 -26.36
C GLY A 300 4.34 2.85 -26.95
N ASN A 301 5.58 2.32 -26.95
CA ASN A 301 5.88 0.98 -27.45
C ASN A 301 5.61 -0.08 -26.37
N MET A 302 5.27 -1.29 -26.81
CA MET A 302 5.10 -2.46 -25.95
C MET A 302 5.94 -3.63 -26.51
N PRO A 303 7.06 -4.01 -25.88
CA PRO A 303 7.65 -3.39 -24.68
C PRO A 303 8.26 -2.00 -24.96
N PRO A 304 8.40 -1.13 -23.94
CA PRO A 304 9.06 0.16 -24.09
C PRO A 304 10.51 0.03 -24.53
N GLY A 305 11.03 0.99 -25.31
CA GLY A 305 12.40 0.94 -25.84
C GLY A 305 13.50 0.76 -24.79
N TRP A 306 13.34 1.39 -23.60
CA TRP A 306 14.30 1.26 -22.50
C TRP A 306 14.45 -0.20 -22.03
N LEU A 307 13.39 -1.00 -22.11
CA LEU A 307 13.41 -2.38 -21.64
C LEU A 307 14.26 -3.26 -22.55
N GLU A 308 14.14 -3.05 -23.86
CA GLU A 308 14.93 -3.77 -24.84
C GLU A 308 16.43 -3.43 -24.73
N ASP A 309 16.74 -2.17 -24.46
CA ASP A 309 18.11 -1.75 -24.19
C ASP A 309 18.67 -2.40 -22.91
N VAL A 310 17.89 -2.48 -21.83
CA VAL A 310 18.28 -3.18 -20.59
C VAL A 310 18.60 -4.64 -20.89
N ARG A 311 17.73 -5.34 -21.62
CA ARG A 311 17.97 -6.74 -22.02
C ARG A 311 19.24 -6.90 -22.84
N LYS A 312 19.43 -6.07 -23.87
CA LYS A 312 20.63 -6.09 -24.71
C LYS A 312 21.90 -5.80 -23.90
N THR A 313 21.85 -4.86 -22.97
CA THR A 313 23.01 -4.47 -22.16
C THR A 313 23.34 -5.54 -21.12
N LEU A 314 22.35 -6.11 -20.44
CA LEU A 314 22.57 -7.24 -19.53
C LEU A 314 23.18 -8.43 -20.26
N ALA A 315 22.70 -8.74 -21.47
CA ALA A 315 23.26 -9.79 -22.32
C ALA A 315 24.71 -9.49 -22.78
N LYS A 316 25.05 -8.23 -23.06
CA LYS A 316 26.35 -7.83 -23.62
C LYS A 316 27.44 -7.55 -22.57
N GLN A 317 27.11 -6.91 -21.45
CA GLN A 317 28.08 -6.24 -20.57
C GLN A 317 28.17 -6.81 -19.15
N HIS A 318 27.08 -7.31 -18.55
CA HIS A 318 27.01 -7.41 -17.09
C HIS A 318 27.39 -8.75 -16.44
N LEU A 319 27.56 -9.85 -17.19
CA LEU A 319 28.01 -11.13 -16.63
C LEU A 319 29.46 -11.52 -16.92
N LYS A 320 30.15 -10.89 -17.88
CA LYS A 320 31.56 -11.27 -18.16
C LYS A 320 32.49 -11.05 -16.96
N GLN A 321 32.21 -10.05 -16.12
CA GLN A 321 32.96 -9.82 -14.86
C GLN A 321 32.63 -10.83 -13.75
N TYR A 322 31.51 -11.55 -13.88
CA TYR A 322 31.07 -12.62 -12.98
C TYR A 322 31.23 -14.00 -13.63
N SER A 323 31.86 -14.12 -14.81
CA SER A 323 32.11 -15.42 -15.43
C SER A 323 33.03 -16.23 -14.51
N GLY A 324 32.47 -17.24 -13.83
CA GLY A 324 33.15 -18.04 -12.81
C GLY A 324 32.94 -17.61 -11.34
N LYS A 325 32.20 -16.53 -11.05
CA LYS A 325 31.81 -16.10 -9.68
C LYS A 325 30.30 -15.85 -9.60
N LYS A 326 29.62 -16.42 -8.61
CA LYS A 326 28.18 -16.20 -8.36
C LYS A 326 27.91 -14.71 -8.12
N ALA A 327 27.09 -14.06 -8.95
CA ALA A 327 26.77 -12.65 -8.75
C ALA A 327 26.02 -12.43 -7.41
N PRO A 328 26.29 -11.34 -6.68
CA PRO A 328 25.97 -11.26 -5.24
C PRO A 328 24.54 -10.83 -4.94
N PHE A 329 23.59 -11.00 -5.85
CA PHE A 329 22.18 -10.58 -5.72
C PHE A 329 21.23 -11.72 -6.05
N THR A 330 20.02 -11.71 -5.49
CA THR A 330 18.93 -12.64 -5.83
C THR A 330 18.25 -12.23 -7.13
N ALA A 331 17.83 -10.96 -7.21
CA ALA A 331 17.24 -10.41 -8.42
C ALA A 331 17.42 -8.89 -8.48
N ILE A 332 17.46 -8.36 -9.70
CA ILE A 332 17.43 -6.93 -10.00
C ILE A 332 16.08 -6.61 -10.63
N MET A 333 15.30 -5.77 -9.98
CA MET A 333 14.01 -5.27 -10.45
C MET A 333 14.21 -3.93 -11.12
N PHE A 334 13.99 -3.88 -12.43
CA PHE A 334 13.88 -2.63 -13.16
C PHE A 334 12.42 -2.20 -13.15
N THR A 335 12.14 -1.00 -12.68
CA THR A 335 10.78 -0.44 -12.64
C THR A 335 10.75 0.87 -13.41
N ASN A 336 9.58 1.25 -13.91
CA ASN A 336 9.36 2.57 -14.47
C ASN A 336 8.00 3.09 -13.98
N TYR A 337 8.02 3.83 -12.87
CA TYR A 337 6.83 4.39 -12.21
C TYR A 337 6.72 5.90 -12.46
N SER A 338 6.98 6.31 -13.69
CA SER A 338 7.26 7.70 -14.08
C SER A 338 6.00 8.48 -14.44
N TYR A 339 4.98 8.43 -13.57
CA TYR A 339 3.70 9.11 -13.79
C TYR A 339 3.83 10.65 -13.92
N HIS A 340 4.92 11.23 -13.39
CA HIS A 340 5.20 12.67 -13.53
C HIS A 340 5.34 13.12 -14.99
N TYR A 341 5.82 12.26 -15.90
CA TYR A 341 5.91 12.61 -17.33
C TYR A 341 4.55 12.71 -18.01
N GLN A 342 3.51 12.12 -17.44
CA GLN A 342 2.19 12.03 -18.07
C GLN A 342 1.33 13.27 -17.79
N GLY A 343 1.65 14.06 -16.76
CA GLY A 343 0.96 15.32 -16.46
C GLY A 343 -0.56 15.13 -16.29
N LEU A 344 -1.35 15.88 -17.07
CA LEU A 344 -2.82 15.77 -17.09
C LEU A 344 -3.35 14.62 -17.96
N ASN A 345 -2.51 13.96 -18.74
CA ASN A 345 -2.92 12.84 -19.59
C ASN A 345 -3.28 11.61 -18.75
N ASN A 346 -4.04 10.70 -19.35
CA ASN A 346 -4.41 9.44 -18.70
C ASN A 346 -3.18 8.68 -18.20
N ALA A 347 -3.19 8.31 -16.93
CA ALA A 347 -2.10 7.59 -16.33
C ALA A 347 -2.08 6.13 -16.81
N GLU A 348 -0.96 5.73 -17.39
CA GLU A 348 -0.68 4.34 -17.76
C GLU A 348 -0.20 3.55 -16.54
N MET A 349 -0.25 2.22 -16.61
CA MET A 349 0.37 1.39 -15.57
C MET A 349 1.90 1.45 -15.66
N GLY A 350 2.55 1.26 -14.50
CA GLY A 350 3.99 1.11 -14.44
C GLY A 350 4.45 -0.14 -15.18
N VAL A 351 5.67 -0.09 -15.72
CA VAL A 351 6.30 -1.25 -16.38
C VAL A 351 7.44 -1.75 -15.50
N CYS A 352 7.57 -3.08 -15.38
CA CYS A 352 8.67 -3.68 -14.65
C CYS A 352 9.30 -4.86 -15.41
N PHE A 353 10.56 -5.13 -15.10
CA PHE A 353 11.30 -6.28 -15.58
C PHE A 353 12.24 -6.80 -14.49
N ALA A 354 12.17 -8.09 -14.21
CA ALA A 354 13.07 -8.75 -13.27
C ALA A 354 14.18 -9.46 -14.03
N TYR A 355 15.42 -9.18 -13.63
CA TYR A 355 16.57 -10.00 -13.97
C TYR A 355 16.94 -10.87 -12.76
N GLU A 356 16.63 -12.15 -12.87
CA GLU A 356 16.88 -13.13 -11.82
C GLU A 356 18.24 -13.80 -12.04
N ASN A 357 18.88 -14.20 -10.95
CA ASN A 357 20.09 -14.99 -11.02
C ASN A 357 19.81 -16.38 -10.42
N ASP A 358 19.73 -17.37 -11.30
CA ASP A 358 19.43 -18.76 -10.93
C ASP A 358 20.65 -19.48 -10.32
N GLU A 359 21.86 -18.93 -10.49
CA GLU A 359 23.12 -19.51 -10.00
C GLU A 359 23.59 -18.91 -8.66
N THR A 360 22.68 -18.26 -7.92
CA THR A 360 23.05 -17.50 -6.72
C THR A 360 23.50 -18.38 -5.56
N GLY A 361 24.29 -17.80 -4.67
CA GLY A 361 24.40 -18.25 -3.28
C GLY A 361 23.33 -17.58 -2.39
N ARG A 362 22.22 -17.11 -2.97
CA ARG A 362 21.19 -16.26 -2.35
C ARG A 362 19.80 -16.56 -2.95
N PRO A 363 19.31 -17.81 -2.86
CA PRO A 363 18.03 -18.16 -3.45
C PRO A 363 16.89 -17.44 -2.74
N TYR A 364 15.76 -17.25 -3.42
CA TYR A 364 14.50 -16.89 -2.75
C TYR A 364 14.20 -17.86 -1.60
N SER A 365 13.50 -17.38 -0.58
CA SER A 365 13.12 -18.22 0.56
C SER A 365 12.05 -19.25 0.21
N SER A 366 11.27 -19.00 -0.86
CA SER A 366 10.31 -19.92 -1.47
C SER A 366 9.85 -19.43 -2.84
N ILE A 367 9.22 -20.31 -3.64
CA ILE A 367 8.56 -19.91 -4.90
C ILE A 367 7.41 -18.92 -4.69
N ASN A 368 6.68 -19.04 -3.58
CA ASN A 368 5.57 -18.14 -3.25
C ASN A 368 6.08 -16.73 -2.93
N GLU A 369 7.20 -16.61 -2.23
CA GLU A 369 7.85 -15.31 -2.00
C GLU A 369 8.21 -14.64 -3.34
N LYS A 370 8.84 -15.38 -4.25
CA LYS A 370 9.15 -14.89 -5.60
C LYS A 370 7.90 -14.36 -6.30
N ILE A 371 6.84 -15.18 -6.39
CA ILE A 371 5.59 -14.82 -7.06
C ILE A 371 4.98 -13.57 -6.43
N ASN A 372 4.86 -13.54 -5.10
CA ASN A 372 4.25 -12.42 -4.38
C ASN A 372 5.02 -11.11 -4.60
N ILE A 373 6.36 -11.13 -4.54
CA ILE A 373 7.18 -9.93 -4.81
C ILE A 373 6.99 -9.49 -6.28
N MET A 374 7.06 -10.42 -7.24
CA MET A 374 6.87 -10.07 -8.65
C MET A 374 5.50 -9.46 -8.92
N ASP A 375 4.44 -10.05 -8.36
CA ASP A 375 3.08 -9.55 -8.52
C ASP A 375 2.91 -8.17 -7.88
N ALA A 376 3.46 -7.93 -6.68
CA ALA A 376 3.38 -6.63 -6.03
C ALA A 376 4.12 -5.53 -6.81
N VAL A 377 5.27 -5.86 -7.40
CA VAL A 377 6.05 -4.92 -8.25
C VAL A 377 5.30 -4.63 -9.56
N LYS A 378 4.72 -5.65 -10.19
CA LYS A 378 3.97 -5.51 -11.44
C LYS A 378 2.69 -4.70 -11.30
N HIS A 379 2.00 -4.85 -10.16
CA HIS A 379 0.76 -4.14 -9.88
C HIS A 379 0.97 -2.87 -9.04
N TYR A 380 2.23 -2.44 -8.86
CA TYR A 380 2.51 -1.15 -8.24
C TYR A 380 1.75 -0.03 -8.95
N GLY A 381 1.15 0.85 -8.15
CA GLY A 381 0.25 1.88 -8.61
C GLY A 381 -1.23 1.51 -8.52
N PHE A 382 -1.58 0.24 -8.31
CA PHE A 382 -2.95 -0.11 -7.92
C PHE A 382 -3.21 0.40 -6.49
N ILE A 383 -4.28 1.19 -6.34
CA ILE A 383 -4.76 1.67 -5.06
C ILE A 383 -6.18 1.13 -4.92
N PRO A 384 -6.50 0.38 -3.86
CA PRO A 384 -7.85 -0.12 -3.66
C PRO A 384 -8.86 1.01 -3.55
N ASP A 385 -9.98 0.88 -4.26
CA ASP A 385 -11.13 1.77 -4.09
C ASP A 385 -11.99 1.28 -2.93
N TYR A 386 -11.56 1.60 -1.71
CA TYR A 386 -12.33 1.22 -0.53
C TYR A 386 -13.56 2.12 -0.37
N SER A 387 -14.73 1.52 -0.55
CA SER A 387 -15.97 2.10 -0.04
C SER A 387 -15.90 2.16 1.48
N ILE A 388 -15.68 3.35 2.03
CA ILE A 388 -15.65 3.54 3.47
C ILE A 388 -17.10 3.49 3.96
N PRO A 389 -17.46 2.52 4.82
CA PRO A 389 -18.83 2.43 5.31
C PRO A 389 -19.24 3.77 5.92
N GLY A 390 -20.49 4.17 5.73
CA GLY A 390 -21.10 5.22 6.55
C GLY A 390 -20.93 4.89 8.05
N PRO A 391 -21.23 5.83 8.97
CA PRO A 391 -21.27 5.48 10.38
C PRO A 391 -22.05 4.17 10.47
N ARG A 392 -21.45 3.12 11.07
CA ARG A 392 -22.21 1.90 11.33
C ARG A 392 -23.46 2.43 12.01
N THR A 393 -24.61 2.35 11.34
CA THR A 393 -25.86 2.38 12.06
C THR A 393 -25.64 1.23 13.01
N MET A 394 -25.32 1.54 14.28
CA MET A 394 -25.69 0.64 15.34
C MET A 394 -27.11 0.31 14.95
N ILE A 395 -27.36 -0.95 14.60
CA ILE A 395 -28.71 -1.41 14.44
C ILE A 395 -29.36 -0.88 15.71
N HIS A 396 -30.19 0.16 15.56
CA HIS A 396 -31.03 0.61 16.63
C HIS A 396 -31.95 -0.59 16.79
N VAL A 397 -31.53 -1.53 17.62
CA VAL A 397 -32.45 -2.37 18.35
C VAL A 397 -33.17 -1.33 19.19
N SER A 398 -34.25 -0.78 18.63
CA SER A 398 -35.17 0.10 19.32
C SER A 398 -35.43 -0.57 20.66
N SER A 399 -35.09 0.11 21.74
CA SER A 399 -35.24 -0.37 23.11
C SER A 399 -36.70 -0.39 23.55
N GLU A 400 -37.60 -0.82 22.66
CA GLU A 400 -38.98 -1.13 22.96
C GLU A 400 -39.22 -2.58 22.55
N HIS A 401 -39.23 -3.44 23.58
CA HIS A 401 -39.64 -4.86 23.56
C HIS A 401 -38.64 -5.91 23.06
N ALA A 402 -37.45 -5.96 23.66
CA ALA A 402 -36.73 -7.23 23.79
C ALA A 402 -36.00 -7.31 25.13
N VAL A 403 -36.71 -7.79 26.16
CA VAL A 403 -36.09 -8.31 27.38
C VAL A 403 -35.35 -9.59 26.99
N ILE A 404 -34.05 -9.49 26.70
CA ILE A 404 -33.16 -10.65 26.65
C ILE A 404 -32.37 -10.66 27.97
N ASN A 405 -32.98 -11.29 28.97
CA ASN A 405 -32.24 -11.81 30.11
C ASN A 405 -31.49 -13.07 29.66
N ASN A 406 -30.24 -13.19 30.10
CA ASN A 406 -29.35 -14.37 30.01
C ASN A 406 -28.54 -14.54 28.72
N ILE A 407 -27.37 -13.88 28.66
CA ILE A 407 -26.18 -14.46 28.05
C ILE A 407 -25.28 -14.93 29.21
N PRO A 408 -24.89 -16.22 29.28
CA PRO A 408 -23.95 -16.67 30.30
C PRO A 408 -22.54 -16.17 29.98
N ASN A 409 -21.87 -15.63 31.00
CA ASN A 409 -20.45 -15.30 30.98
C ASN A 409 -19.62 -16.53 30.58
N PHE A 410 -18.82 -16.41 29.52
CA PHE A 410 -17.66 -17.25 29.31
C PHE A 410 -16.42 -16.48 29.74
N TYR A 411 -15.76 -17.00 30.78
CA TYR A 411 -14.37 -16.71 31.11
C TYR A 411 -13.43 -17.30 30.05
#